data_AF-A0A9E9D8C0-F1
#
_entry.id   AF-A0A9E9D8C0-F1
#
_cell.length_a   1.000
_cell.length_b   1.000
_cell.length_c   1.000
_cell.angle_alpha   90.00
_cell.angle_beta   90.00
_cell.angle_gamma   90.00
#
_symmetry.space_group_name_H-M   'P 1'
#
loop_
_entity.id
_entity.type
_entity.pdbx_description
1 polymer ?
#
loop_
_entity_poly.entity_id
_entity_poly.type
_entity_poly.pdbx_seq_one_letter_code
_entity_poly.pdbx_strand_id
1 'polypeptide(L)'
;MATTNDFLPFAVGASANVLSQSDYAALTALASGFQAGTAVSAQLNKVWRQSSIMSAVLAQFIVSNSGQSAVDDGTTPTLLANLTGAIQSLTRQQVVLADAGAANAYTAVNSPVLTALPSATGLVQRVSIANANTGASTYAPDGLVAKPILGMGLAALQGGELPAKGIATLLYVVASNVNSGNGAWVLIECTGGAQQIAPATQPQHAAQLAQLPAKSQSLSASVAANALTVNFTPLGVMQFPAASLTSGVPVPLSAAEIGNLSLVVPSGATLGATSGQSATLVFLLAYNGGIPVLCVTNLAGGLVLDETNLISPTTISAGATSAGVIYSASAVSANSPYLVVGMMQITEATAGVYATGHTLLRPTGGQVLAALSSFGYGAKWQSFLGSRGFGTTYYNISAKGRMVFVEVTNSVPVDVTINAYPPGGSAIPVGYGRDNTTTGGQQTGAAGFVPPGWSYTVNSSSSPTIAAWSELQ
;
A
#
# COMPACT_ATOMS: atom_id res chain seq x y z
N MET A 1 -58.92 -5.02 -7.10
CA MET A 1 -60.04 -5.27 -6.16
C MET A 1 -59.62 -4.76 -4.80
N ALA A 2 -60.47 -4.01 -4.10
CA ALA A 2 -60.18 -3.60 -2.73
C ALA A 2 -60.23 -4.83 -1.82
N THR A 3 -59.27 -4.97 -0.92
CA THR A 3 -59.26 -6.02 0.10
C THR A 3 -60.20 -5.62 1.25
N THR A 4 -60.97 -6.57 1.76
CA THR A 4 -62.06 -6.32 2.71
C THR A 4 -61.81 -7.02 4.05
N ASN A 5 -62.21 -6.37 5.13
CA ASN A 5 -62.27 -6.93 6.47
C ASN A 5 -63.74 -7.22 6.82
N ASP A 6 -64.13 -8.50 6.88
CA ASP A 6 -65.51 -8.91 7.18
C ASP A 6 -65.75 -9.05 8.70
N PHE A 7 -64.70 -9.01 9.52
CA PHE A 7 -64.80 -9.11 10.98
C PHE A 7 -65.14 -7.74 11.58
N LEU A 8 -66.42 -7.53 11.87
CA LEU A 8 -66.93 -6.23 12.33
C LEU A 8 -67.00 -6.13 13.86
N PRO A 9 -66.61 -4.98 14.46
CA PRO A 9 -66.84 -4.72 15.87
C PRO A 9 -68.33 -4.67 16.23
N PHE A 10 -68.72 -5.35 17.30
CA PHE A 10 -70.10 -5.39 17.79
C PHE A 10 -70.34 -4.36 18.91
N ALA A 11 -71.53 -3.74 18.95
CA ALA A 11 -71.96 -2.82 20.01
C ALA A 11 -71.00 -1.65 20.32
N VAL A 12 -70.45 -1.02 19.26
CA VAL A 12 -69.53 0.13 19.36
C VAL A 12 -70.20 1.51 19.31
N GLY A 13 -71.52 1.56 19.12
CA GLY A 13 -72.28 2.81 19.07
C GLY A 13 -72.29 3.55 20.42
N ALA A 14 -72.41 4.89 20.38
CA ALA A 14 -72.37 5.76 21.56
C ALA A 14 -73.47 5.44 22.60
N SER A 15 -74.60 4.88 22.16
CA SER A 15 -75.73 4.47 23.02
C SER A 15 -75.88 2.94 23.12
N ALA A 16 -74.82 2.19 22.82
CA ALA A 16 -74.88 0.73 22.91
C ALA A 16 -75.12 0.29 24.36
N ASN A 17 -76.07 -0.64 24.55
CA ASN A 17 -76.38 -1.23 25.85
C ASN A 17 -75.22 -2.14 26.30
N VAL A 18 -74.19 -1.54 26.91
CA VAL A 18 -72.94 -2.20 27.27
C VAL A 18 -72.49 -1.70 28.63
N LEU A 19 -72.01 -2.60 29.50
CA LEU A 19 -71.45 -2.21 30.79
C LEU A 19 -70.27 -1.23 30.67
N SER A 20 -70.15 -0.33 31.65
CA SER A 20 -68.97 0.50 31.82
C SER A 20 -67.73 -0.37 32.05
N GLN A 21 -66.52 0.19 31.86
CA GLN A 21 -65.30 -0.61 32.07
C GLN A 21 -65.11 -0.97 33.56
N SER A 22 -65.47 -0.06 34.47
CA SER A 22 -65.40 -0.31 35.91
C SER A 22 -66.38 -1.40 36.36
N ASP A 23 -67.63 -1.35 35.89
CA ASP A 23 -68.66 -2.32 36.30
C ASP A 23 -68.36 -3.72 35.74
N TYR A 24 -67.80 -3.78 34.54
CA TYR A 24 -67.35 -5.04 33.95
C TYR A 24 -66.16 -5.63 34.71
N ALA A 25 -65.17 -4.81 35.07
CA ALA A 25 -64.00 -5.26 35.84
C ALA A 25 -64.37 -5.76 37.25
N ALA A 26 -65.47 -5.25 37.83
CA ALA A 26 -66.01 -5.68 39.11
C ALA A 26 -66.94 -6.92 39.02
N LEU A 27 -67.27 -7.38 37.81
CA LEU A 27 -68.24 -8.46 37.61
C LEU A 27 -67.65 -9.81 38.04
N THR A 28 -68.27 -10.48 39.00
CA THR A 28 -67.84 -11.81 39.47
C THR A 28 -67.83 -12.87 38.37
N ALA A 29 -68.69 -12.72 37.36
CA ALA A 29 -68.76 -13.59 36.18
C ALA A 29 -67.49 -13.56 35.31
N LEU A 30 -66.57 -12.59 35.49
CA LEU A 30 -65.25 -12.66 34.87
C LEU A 30 -64.46 -13.89 35.32
N ALA A 31 -64.62 -14.32 36.57
CA ALA A 31 -63.95 -15.48 37.14
C ALA A 31 -64.75 -16.76 36.96
N SER A 32 -66.08 -16.70 37.19
CA SER A 32 -66.94 -17.89 37.20
C SER A 32 -67.60 -18.20 35.85
N GLY A 33 -67.53 -17.31 34.88
CA GLY A 33 -68.46 -17.29 33.74
C GLY A 33 -69.90 -16.99 34.16
N PHE A 34 -70.78 -16.78 33.17
CA PHE A 34 -72.22 -16.64 33.43
C PHE A 34 -72.80 -18.00 33.82
N GLN A 35 -73.49 -18.02 34.96
CA GLN A 35 -74.18 -19.20 35.49
C GLN A 35 -75.64 -19.24 34.99
N ALA A 36 -76.32 -20.37 35.19
CA ALA A 36 -77.73 -20.52 34.83
C ALA A 36 -78.59 -19.42 35.49
N GLY A 37 -79.38 -18.69 34.70
CA GLY A 37 -80.15 -17.54 35.18
C GLY A 37 -80.58 -16.59 34.06
N THR A 38 -80.96 -15.38 34.44
CA THR A 38 -81.40 -14.34 33.49
C THR A 38 -80.20 -13.76 32.73
N ALA A 39 -80.24 -13.83 31.40
CA ALA A 39 -79.22 -13.23 30.54
C ALA A 39 -79.32 -11.70 30.53
N VAL A 40 -78.37 -11.01 31.18
CA VAL A 40 -78.30 -9.54 31.18
C VAL A 40 -77.61 -9.07 29.90
N SER A 41 -78.38 -8.47 29.00
CA SER A 41 -77.89 -8.03 27.68
C SER A 41 -76.71 -7.06 27.75
N ALA A 42 -76.66 -6.16 28.74
CA ALA A 42 -75.54 -5.24 28.93
C ALA A 42 -74.21 -5.95 29.24
N GLN A 43 -74.27 -7.06 29.97
CA GLN A 43 -73.11 -7.90 30.31
C GLN A 43 -72.65 -8.70 29.09
N LEU A 44 -73.59 -9.32 28.37
CA LEU A 44 -73.28 -10.09 27.16
C LEU A 44 -72.73 -9.22 26.03
N ASN A 45 -73.34 -8.06 25.77
CA ASN A 45 -72.85 -7.10 24.78
C ASN A 45 -71.44 -6.61 25.10
N LYS A 46 -71.06 -6.51 26.39
CA LYS A 46 -69.70 -6.16 26.79
C LYS A 46 -68.68 -7.24 26.41
N VAL A 47 -69.01 -8.51 26.66
CA VAL A 47 -68.18 -9.66 26.29
C VAL A 47 -68.02 -9.72 24.77
N TRP A 48 -69.13 -9.67 24.02
CA TRP A 48 -69.11 -9.69 22.56
C TRP A 48 -68.34 -8.51 21.97
N ARG A 49 -68.49 -7.30 22.55
CA ARG A 49 -67.74 -6.12 22.13
C ARG A 49 -66.23 -6.29 22.33
N GLN A 50 -65.77 -6.75 23.49
CA GLN A 50 -64.33 -6.95 23.72
C GLN A 50 -63.73 -7.98 22.75
N SER A 51 -64.42 -9.09 22.51
CA SER A 51 -63.96 -10.13 21.57
C SER A 51 -63.98 -9.64 20.12
N SER A 52 -65.10 -9.07 19.65
CA SER A 52 -65.25 -8.62 18.26
C SER A 52 -64.31 -7.48 17.89
N ILE A 53 -63.98 -6.58 18.83
CA ILE A 53 -62.95 -5.53 18.60
C ILE A 53 -61.59 -6.18 18.33
N MET A 54 -61.16 -7.16 19.13
CA MET A 54 -59.86 -7.83 18.92
C MET A 54 -59.84 -8.60 17.60
N SER A 55 -60.93 -9.30 17.26
CA SER A 55 -61.08 -9.98 15.97
C SER A 55 -60.99 -9.01 14.79
N ALA A 56 -61.69 -7.87 14.85
CA ALA A 56 -61.65 -6.85 13.81
C ALA A 56 -60.24 -6.24 13.63
N VAL A 57 -59.50 -6.02 14.73
CA VAL A 57 -58.12 -5.50 14.70
C VAL A 57 -57.18 -6.51 14.04
N LEU A 58 -57.27 -7.79 14.41
CA LEU A 58 -56.46 -8.85 13.79
C LEU A 58 -56.78 -9.01 12.30
N ALA A 59 -58.06 -8.99 11.93
CA ALA A 59 -58.49 -9.06 10.53
C ALA A 59 -58.01 -7.84 9.73
N GLN A 60 -58.07 -6.64 10.31
CA GLN A 60 -57.51 -5.44 9.69
C GLN A 60 -55.99 -5.54 9.54
N PHE A 61 -55.28 -6.11 10.51
CA PHE A 61 -53.84 -6.37 10.41
C PHE A 61 -53.51 -7.30 9.23
N ILE A 62 -54.32 -8.34 9.02
CA ILE A 62 -54.19 -9.22 7.85
C ILE A 62 -54.35 -8.41 6.56
N VAL A 63 -55.44 -7.65 6.45
CA VAL A 63 -55.76 -6.85 5.25
C VAL A 63 -54.66 -5.86 4.92
N SER A 64 -54.17 -5.12 5.92
CA SER A 64 -53.16 -4.08 5.74
C SER A 64 -51.77 -4.61 5.34
N ASN A 65 -51.41 -5.83 5.76
CA ASN A 65 -50.03 -6.33 5.63
C ASN A 65 -49.86 -7.51 4.67
N SER A 66 -50.94 -8.23 4.32
CA SER A 66 -50.88 -9.36 3.36
C SER A 66 -51.34 -8.99 1.94
N GLY A 67 -52.09 -7.89 1.79
CA GLY A 67 -52.77 -7.57 0.52
C GLY A 67 -53.90 -8.56 0.17
N GLN A 68 -54.40 -9.33 1.14
CA GLN A 68 -55.53 -10.26 1.00
C GLN A 68 -56.70 -9.84 1.90
N SER A 69 -57.93 -10.23 1.53
CA SER A 69 -59.11 -10.01 2.38
C SER A 69 -59.11 -10.93 3.60
N ALA A 70 -59.69 -10.46 4.70
CA ALA A 70 -60.06 -11.29 5.85
C ALA A 70 -61.56 -11.58 5.77
N VAL A 71 -61.91 -12.69 5.11
CA VAL A 71 -63.29 -13.07 4.78
C VAL A 71 -63.89 -13.93 5.90
N ASP A 72 -65.14 -13.64 6.27
CA ASP A 72 -65.90 -14.43 7.26
C ASP A 72 -66.78 -15.48 6.54
N ASP A 73 -66.16 -16.53 6.00
CA ASP A 73 -66.83 -17.64 5.30
C ASP A 73 -66.72 -18.99 6.06
N GLY A 74 -66.17 -18.96 7.28
CA GLY A 74 -65.89 -20.15 8.10
C GLY A 74 -64.64 -20.94 7.72
N THR A 75 -63.89 -20.54 6.69
CA THR A 75 -62.69 -21.26 6.21
C THR A 75 -61.42 -20.81 6.93
N THR A 76 -61.14 -21.43 8.07
CA THR A 76 -59.95 -21.10 8.90
C THR A 76 -58.59 -21.28 8.21
N PRO A 77 -58.38 -22.24 7.26
CA PRO A 77 -57.10 -22.36 6.58
C PRO A 77 -56.70 -21.14 5.75
N THR A 78 -57.65 -20.51 5.05
CA THR A 78 -57.41 -19.30 4.24
C THR A 78 -57.02 -18.13 5.12
N LEU A 79 -57.73 -17.93 6.24
CA LEU A 79 -57.43 -16.87 7.20
C LEU A 79 -56.04 -17.06 7.85
N LEU A 80 -55.68 -18.30 8.17
CA LEU A 80 -54.34 -18.62 8.69
C LEU A 80 -53.24 -18.36 7.65
N ALA A 81 -53.47 -18.71 6.38
CA ALA A 81 -52.53 -18.42 5.30
C ALA A 81 -52.33 -16.91 5.12
N ASN A 82 -53.41 -16.13 5.15
CA ASN A 82 -53.36 -14.67 5.02
C ASN A 82 -52.67 -14.03 6.23
N LEU A 83 -52.93 -14.51 7.46
CA LEU A 83 -52.23 -14.08 8.67
C LEU A 83 -50.73 -14.38 8.59
N THR A 84 -50.38 -15.58 8.13
CA THR A 84 -48.98 -15.97 7.92
C THR A 84 -48.30 -15.04 6.90
N GLY A 85 -48.98 -14.74 5.78
CA GLY A 85 -48.49 -13.79 4.78
C GLY A 85 -48.29 -12.38 5.33
N ALA A 86 -49.21 -11.88 6.17
CA ALA A 86 -49.08 -10.59 6.83
C ALA A 86 -47.83 -10.51 7.74
N ILE A 87 -47.61 -11.55 8.55
CA ILE A 87 -46.43 -11.65 9.42
C ILE A 87 -45.14 -11.75 8.58
N GLN A 88 -45.15 -12.55 7.51
CA GLN A 88 -44.00 -12.67 6.60
C GLN A 88 -43.67 -11.36 5.89
N SER A 89 -44.67 -10.57 5.51
CA SER A 89 -44.49 -9.25 4.89
C SER A 89 -43.79 -8.27 5.83
N LEU A 90 -44.25 -8.19 7.08
CA LEU A 90 -43.65 -7.34 8.11
C LEU A 90 -42.22 -7.75 8.48
N THR A 91 -41.94 -9.05 8.51
CA THR A 91 -40.58 -9.55 8.82
C THR A 91 -39.59 -9.34 7.68
N ARG A 92 -40.06 -9.19 6.43
CA ARG A 92 -39.22 -8.80 5.28
C ARG A 92 -38.90 -7.30 5.26
N GLN A 93 -39.83 -6.46 5.70
CA GLN A 93 -39.66 -5.01 5.73
C GLN A 93 -38.90 -4.59 6.99
N GLN A 94 -37.58 -4.72 6.95
CA GLN A 94 -36.72 -4.29 8.06
C GLN A 94 -36.73 -2.76 8.18
N VAL A 95 -36.82 -2.27 9.41
CA VAL A 95 -36.74 -0.84 9.71
C VAL A 95 -35.32 -0.35 9.40
N VAL A 96 -35.22 0.66 8.53
CA VAL A 96 -33.97 1.39 8.28
C VAL A 96 -34.11 2.76 8.91
N LEU A 97 -33.28 3.03 9.90
CA LEU A 97 -33.24 4.31 10.59
C LEU A 97 -32.46 5.33 9.74
N ALA A 98 -32.82 6.61 9.84
CA ALA A 98 -32.07 7.68 9.21
C ALA A 98 -30.93 8.13 10.13
N ASP A 99 -29.71 8.22 9.60
CA ASP A 99 -28.62 8.92 10.26
C ASP A 99 -28.90 10.42 10.32
N ALA A 100 -28.90 10.97 11.53
CA ALA A 100 -29.04 12.40 11.80
C ALA A 100 -27.76 13.03 12.37
N GLY A 101 -26.66 12.26 12.43
CA GLY A 101 -25.38 12.68 12.96
C GLY A 101 -24.49 13.41 11.95
N ALA A 102 -23.20 13.48 12.28
CA ALA A 102 -22.15 14.04 11.44
C ALA A 102 -21.18 12.94 10.98
N ALA A 103 -20.27 13.26 10.07
CA ALA A 103 -19.23 12.33 9.65
C ALA A 103 -18.47 11.76 10.87
N ASN A 104 -18.35 10.44 10.93
CA ASN A 104 -17.72 9.68 12.02
C ASN A 104 -18.45 9.72 13.39
N ALA A 105 -19.58 10.43 13.51
CA ALA A 105 -20.37 10.51 14.74
C ALA A 105 -21.87 10.41 14.40
N TYR A 106 -22.33 9.16 14.27
CA TYR A 106 -23.65 8.84 13.77
C TYR A 106 -24.69 8.77 14.88
N THR A 107 -25.92 9.17 14.57
CA THR A 107 -27.06 9.09 15.50
C THR A 107 -28.30 8.67 14.73
N ALA A 108 -29.22 7.99 15.39
CA ALA A 108 -30.51 7.65 14.81
C ALA A 108 -31.59 7.57 15.88
N VAL A 109 -32.86 7.72 15.49
CA VAL A 109 -34.00 7.70 16.41
C VAL A 109 -34.84 6.46 16.16
N ASN A 110 -34.98 5.61 17.18
CA ASN A 110 -35.83 4.43 17.15
C ASN A 110 -37.29 4.80 17.46
N SER A 111 -38.21 3.99 16.93
CA SER A 111 -39.63 4.07 17.28
C SER A 111 -40.12 2.66 17.63
N PRO A 112 -40.26 2.29 18.91
CA PRO A 112 -40.08 3.13 20.11
C PRO A 112 -38.59 3.44 20.41
N VAL A 113 -38.34 4.55 21.10
CA VAL A 113 -36.98 4.98 21.50
C VAL A 113 -36.35 3.98 22.46
N LEU A 114 -35.05 3.72 22.31
CA LEU A 114 -34.29 2.93 23.27
C LEU A 114 -33.98 3.76 24.51
N THR A 115 -34.24 3.19 25.70
CA THR A 115 -33.89 3.83 26.98
C THR A 115 -32.51 3.43 27.48
N ALA A 116 -31.96 2.31 26.97
CA ALA A 116 -30.60 1.84 27.24
C ALA A 116 -30.13 0.89 26.12
N LEU A 117 -28.82 0.77 25.94
CA LEU A 117 -28.25 -0.31 25.14
C LEU A 117 -28.30 -1.62 25.94
N PRO A 118 -28.59 -2.77 25.30
CA PRO A 118 -28.62 -4.06 26.01
C PRO A 118 -27.30 -4.39 26.69
N SER A 119 -27.35 -5.11 27.82
CA SER A 119 -26.15 -5.61 28.50
C SER A 119 -25.52 -6.84 27.84
N ALA A 120 -26.18 -7.41 26.83
CA ALA A 120 -25.74 -8.58 26.08
C ALA A 120 -25.79 -8.33 24.56
N THR A 121 -25.03 -9.11 23.80
CA THR A 121 -25.01 -9.09 22.33
C THR A 121 -26.38 -9.42 21.73
N GLY A 122 -26.78 -8.72 20.67
CA GLY A 122 -27.91 -9.15 19.84
C GLY A 122 -28.76 -8.06 19.20
N LEU A 123 -28.59 -6.79 19.57
CA LEU A 123 -29.33 -5.70 18.94
C LEU A 123 -28.77 -5.40 17.55
N VAL A 124 -29.58 -5.58 16.51
CA VAL A 124 -29.24 -5.21 15.13
C VAL A 124 -30.00 -3.95 14.74
N GLN A 125 -29.29 -2.96 14.19
CA GLN A 125 -29.88 -1.76 13.61
C GLN A 125 -29.38 -1.54 12.20
N ARG A 126 -30.30 -1.20 11.31
CA ARG A 126 -29.97 -0.76 9.95
C ARG A 126 -30.09 0.75 9.90
N VAL A 127 -29.04 1.42 9.43
CA VAL A 127 -28.96 2.88 9.41
C VAL A 127 -28.60 3.33 7.99
N SER A 128 -29.39 4.23 7.41
CA SER A 128 -29.05 4.91 6.17
C SER A 128 -28.10 6.06 6.48
N ILE A 129 -26.85 5.96 6.03
CA ILE A 129 -25.74 6.86 6.36
C ILE A 129 -25.92 8.18 5.62
N ALA A 130 -25.86 9.31 6.33
CA ALA A 130 -25.97 10.64 5.71
C ALA A 130 -24.60 11.18 5.29
N ASN A 131 -23.58 10.98 6.13
CA ASN A 131 -22.23 11.52 5.94
C ASN A 131 -21.22 10.40 5.81
N ALA A 132 -20.36 10.45 4.79
CA ALA A 132 -19.35 9.41 4.61
C ALA A 132 -18.29 9.42 5.73
N ASN A 133 -17.85 8.24 6.18
CA ASN A 133 -16.76 8.17 7.15
C ASN A 133 -15.39 8.42 6.50
N THR A 134 -14.51 9.07 7.26
CA THR A 134 -13.10 9.32 6.88
C THR A 134 -12.11 8.65 7.83
N GLY A 135 -12.61 7.91 8.81
CA GLY A 135 -11.80 7.23 9.82
C GLY A 135 -12.67 6.57 10.89
N ALA A 136 -12.11 6.47 12.11
CA ALA A 136 -12.76 5.84 13.25
C ALA A 136 -14.10 6.52 13.54
N SER A 137 -15.16 5.72 13.68
CA SER A 137 -16.53 6.21 13.77
C SER A 137 -17.21 5.75 15.05
N THR A 138 -18.25 6.46 15.47
CA THR A 138 -19.09 6.13 16.63
C THR A 138 -20.56 6.17 16.26
N TYR A 139 -21.39 5.46 17.03
CA TYR A 139 -22.84 5.47 16.89
C TYR A 139 -23.54 5.56 18.25
N ALA A 140 -24.49 6.49 18.34
CA ALA A 140 -25.27 6.83 19.52
C ALA A 140 -26.77 6.90 19.15
N PRO A 141 -27.50 5.77 19.13
CA PRO A 141 -28.94 5.81 18.92
C PRO A 141 -29.65 6.46 20.11
N ASP A 142 -30.74 7.18 19.85
CA ASP A 142 -31.64 7.77 20.86
C ASP A 142 -30.95 8.66 21.91
N GLY A 143 -29.81 9.27 21.57
CA GLY A 143 -29.03 10.09 22.50
C GLY A 143 -28.32 9.30 23.60
N LEU A 144 -28.23 7.98 23.47
CA LEU A 144 -27.48 7.11 24.37
C LEU A 144 -25.97 7.35 24.25
N VAL A 145 -25.20 6.85 25.22
CA VAL A 145 -23.74 6.98 25.21
C VAL A 145 -23.14 6.39 23.93
N ALA A 146 -22.37 7.21 23.21
CA ALA A 146 -21.73 6.80 21.97
C ALA A 146 -20.81 5.59 22.18
N LYS A 147 -20.92 4.61 21.29
CA LYS A 147 -20.05 3.43 21.25
C LYS A 147 -19.30 3.39 19.91
N PRO A 148 -18.07 2.88 19.88
CA PRO A 148 -17.30 2.80 18.64
C PRO A 148 -18.01 1.88 17.64
N ILE A 149 -17.87 2.23 16.36
CA ILE A 149 -18.16 1.34 15.24
C ILE A 149 -16.85 0.67 14.84
N LEU A 150 -16.84 -0.65 14.88
CA LEU A 150 -15.72 -1.49 14.47
C LEU A 150 -16.10 -2.26 13.21
N GLY A 151 -15.14 -2.53 12.34
CA GLY A 151 -15.34 -3.50 11.26
C GLY A 151 -15.42 -4.94 11.81
N MET A 152 -15.72 -5.90 10.94
CA MET A 152 -15.82 -7.31 11.34
C MET A 152 -14.54 -7.88 11.96
N GLY A 153 -13.37 -7.33 11.62
CA GLY A 153 -12.09 -7.68 12.24
C GLY A 153 -11.86 -7.06 13.62
N LEU A 154 -12.87 -6.41 14.21
CA LEU A 154 -12.80 -5.65 15.47
C LEU A 154 -11.82 -4.48 15.45
N ALA A 155 -11.43 -4.02 14.26
CA ALA A 155 -10.62 -2.83 14.08
C ALA A 155 -11.52 -1.59 13.94
N ALA A 156 -10.98 -0.42 14.31
CA ALA A 156 -11.65 0.85 14.02
C ALA A 156 -11.79 1.05 12.50
N LEU A 157 -12.86 1.74 12.08
CA LEU A 157 -13.04 2.12 10.68
C LEU A 157 -11.89 3.03 10.19
N GLN A 158 -11.53 2.94 8.91
CA GLN A 158 -10.37 3.60 8.29
C GLN A 158 -10.77 4.66 7.27
N GLY A 159 -12.03 4.69 6.85
CA GLY A 159 -12.57 5.60 5.84
C GLY A 159 -13.16 4.84 4.65
N GLY A 160 -14.35 5.25 4.20
CA GLY A 160 -15.03 4.66 3.05
C GLY A 160 -15.84 3.38 3.33
N GLU A 161 -15.82 2.82 4.55
CA GLU A 161 -16.67 1.69 4.93
C GLU A 161 -18.15 2.07 5.11
N LEU A 162 -18.43 3.34 5.37
CA LEU A 162 -19.77 3.92 5.54
C LEU A 162 -19.94 5.07 4.54
N PRO A 163 -20.20 4.80 3.24
CA PRO A 163 -20.44 5.84 2.26
C PRO A 163 -21.79 6.52 2.49
N ALA A 164 -21.88 7.80 2.11
CA ALA A 164 -23.16 8.51 2.12
C ALA A 164 -24.21 7.78 1.26
N LYS A 165 -25.43 7.69 1.79
CA LYS A 165 -26.58 6.94 1.26
C LYS A 165 -26.43 5.42 1.29
N GLY A 166 -25.33 4.88 1.82
CA GLY A 166 -25.19 3.46 2.12
C GLY A 166 -26.13 3.05 3.27
N ILE A 167 -26.62 1.81 3.25
CA ILE A 167 -27.35 1.23 4.38
C ILE A 167 -26.37 0.37 5.16
N ALA A 168 -26.02 0.79 6.36
CA ALA A 168 -25.16 0.06 7.28
C ALA A 168 -25.99 -0.87 8.17
N THR A 169 -25.58 -2.13 8.28
CA THR A 169 -26.12 -3.09 9.25
C THR A 169 -25.15 -3.18 10.42
N LEU A 170 -25.57 -2.66 11.57
CA LEU A 170 -24.79 -2.60 12.80
C LEU A 170 -25.33 -3.62 13.81
N LEU A 171 -24.45 -4.49 14.31
CA LEU A 171 -24.74 -5.40 15.41
C LEU A 171 -24.09 -4.87 16.68
N TYR A 172 -24.88 -4.67 17.74
CA TYR A 172 -24.34 -4.36 19.06
C TYR A 172 -23.80 -5.64 19.71
N VAL A 173 -22.50 -5.65 20.01
CA VAL A 173 -21.79 -6.80 20.58
C VAL A 173 -21.18 -6.39 21.92
N VAL A 174 -21.43 -7.21 22.94
CA VAL A 174 -20.82 -7.11 24.28
C VAL A 174 -20.02 -8.39 24.52
N ALA A 175 -18.69 -8.27 24.48
CA ALA A 175 -17.76 -9.38 24.74
C ALA A 175 -16.44 -8.82 25.30
N SER A 176 -15.68 -9.63 26.05
CA SER A 176 -14.44 -9.19 26.72
C SER A 176 -13.37 -8.67 25.75
N ASN A 177 -13.32 -9.21 24.54
CA ASN A 177 -12.41 -8.79 23.47
C ASN A 177 -12.94 -7.63 22.60
N VAL A 178 -14.15 -7.12 22.87
CA VAL A 178 -14.78 -6.03 22.12
C VAL A 178 -14.86 -4.79 23.00
N ASN A 179 -14.12 -3.74 22.63
CA ASN A 179 -14.08 -2.46 23.38
C ASN A 179 -13.86 -2.66 24.89
N SER A 180 -12.96 -3.58 25.24
CA SER A 180 -12.64 -3.94 26.63
C SER A 180 -13.86 -4.35 27.47
N GLY A 181 -14.85 -5.01 26.85
CA GLY A 181 -16.09 -5.42 27.52
C GLY A 181 -17.18 -4.33 27.58
N ASN A 182 -16.91 -3.10 27.16
CA ASN A 182 -17.87 -1.99 27.25
C ASN A 182 -18.91 -1.95 26.12
N GLY A 183 -18.88 -2.94 25.21
CA GLY A 183 -19.75 -3.02 24.06
C GLY A 183 -19.33 -2.11 22.90
N ALA A 184 -19.60 -2.56 21.67
CA ALA A 184 -19.36 -1.80 20.46
C ALA A 184 -20.39 -2.16 19.38
N TRP A 185 -20.54 -1.28 18.39
CA TRP A 185 -21.27 -1.58 17.17
C TRP A 185 -20.31 -2.23 16.18
N VAL A 186 -20.59 -3.45 15.76
CA VAL A 186 -19.85 -4.13 14.71
C VAL A 186 -20.58 -3.92 13.40
N LEU A 187 -19.90 -3.32 12.43
CA LEU A 187 -20.36 -3.19 11.06
C LEU A 187 -20.32 -4.55 10.39
N ILE A 188 -21.49 -5.11 10.11
CA ILE A 188 -21.63 -6.38 9.38
C ILE A 188 -21.49 -6.13 7.88
N GLU A 189 -22.14 -5.08 7.38
CA GLU A 189 -22.08 -4.67 5.98
C GLU A 189 -22.56 -3.23 5.82
N CYS A 190 -22.11 -2.56 4.77
CA CYS A 190 -22.71 -1.32 4.28
C CYS A 190 -22.82 -1.38 2.75
N THR A 191 -23.98 -1.03 2.21
CA THR A 191 -24.15 -1.00 0.75
C THR A 191 -23.19 0.02 0.12
N GLY A 192 -22.29 -0.46 -0.75
CA GLY A 192 -21.27 0.36 -1.41
C GLY A 192 -20.04 0.70 -0.54
N GLY A 193 -19.98 0.18 0.69
CA GLY A 193 -18.85 0.42 1.60
C GLY A 193 -17.64 -0.44 1.29
N ALA A 194 -16.45 0.12 1.53
CA ALA A 194 -15.20 -0.62 1.47
C ALA A 194 -15.15 -1.72 2.54
N GLN A 195 -14.52 -2.85 2.22
CA GLN A 195 -14.22 -3.91 3.19
C GLN A 195 -12.83 -3.72 3.76
N GLN A 196 -12.70 -3.89 5.07
CA GLN A 196 -11.40 -3.87 5.74
C GLN A 196 -10.66 -5.18 5.47
N ILE A 197 -9.39 -5.06 5.08
CA ILE A 197 -8.48 -6.19 4.91
C ILE A 197 -7.53 -6.18 6.10
N ALA A 198 -7.43 -7.29 6.84
CA ALA A 198 -6.44 -7.42 7.91
C ALA A 198 -5.02 -7.60 7.34
N PRO A 199 -3.95 -7.31 8.10
CA PRO A 199 -2.59 -7.54 7.62
C PRO A 199 -2.40 -9.01 7.22
N ALA A 200 -1.90 -9.25 6.00
CA ALA A 200 -1.53 -10.56 5.51
C ALA A 200 -0.41 -11.18 6.36
N THR A 201 -0.61 -12.41 6.82
CA THR A 201 0.37 -13.19 7.60
C THR A 201 0.68 -14.54 6.94
N GLN A 202 -0.02 -14.88 5.86
CA GLN A 202 0.15 -16.12 5.11
C GLN A 202 0.14 -15.83 3.60
N PRO A 203 0.73 -16.70 2.77
CA PRO A 203 0.91 -16.46 1.33
C PRO A 203 -0.38 -16.25 0.53
N GLN A 204 -1.52 -16.74 1.01
CA GLN A 204 -2.82 -16.66 0.33
C GLN A 204 -3.72 -15.54 0.87
N HIS A 205 -3.25 -14.70 1.78
CA HIS A 205 -4.01 -13.55 2.27
C HIS A 205 -3.94 -12.39 1.27
N ALA A 206 -5.02 -11.60 1.20
CA ALA A 206 -4.96 -10.30 0.54
C ALA A 206 -4.00 -9.38 1.33
N ALA A 207 -3.02 -8.81 0.64
CA ALA A 207 -2.04 -7.90 1.25
C ALA A 207 -2.59 -6.47 1.28
N GLN A 208 -2.42 -5.77 2.41
CA GLN A 208 -2.64 -4.34 2.46
C GLN A 208 -1.56 -3.62 1.64
N LEU A 209 -1.84 -2.39 1.17
CA LEU A 209 -0.89 -1.59 0.39
C LEU A 209 0.47 -1.42 1.11
N ALA A 210 0.45 -1.24 2.44
CA ALA A 210 1.66 -1.13 3.25
C ALA A 210 2.54 -2.40 3.26
N GLN A 211 1.96 -3.56 2.94
CA GLN A 211 2.66 -4.85 2.90
C GLN A 211 3.19 -5.20 1.50
N LEU A 212 2.75 -4.48 0.46
CA LEU A 212 3.29 -4.65 -0.87
C LEU A 212 4.69 -4.00 -0.91
N PRO A 213 5.75 -4.75 -1.27
CA PRO A 213 7.06 -4.15 -1.52
C PRO A 213 6.92 -3.06 -2.59
N ALA A 214 7.44 -1.87 -2.32
CA ALA A 214 7.29 -0.72 -3.20
C ALA A 214 8.00 -0.96 -4.55
N LYS A 215 7.28 -1.50 -5.54
CA LYS A 215 7.77 -1.63 -6.92
C LYS A 215 7.60 -0.34 -7.74
N SER A 216 6.98 0.67 -7.16
CA SER A 216 6.92 2.04 -7.67
C SER A 216 7.47 2.97 -6.59
N GLN A 217 8.65 3.57 -6.80
CA GLN A 217 9.21 4.57 -5.88
C GLN A 217 8.92 5.98 -6.44
N SER A 218 8.40 6.88 -5.61
CA SER A 218 8.14 8.28 -5.96
C SER A 218 9.38 9.13 -5.70
N LEU A 219 10.38 9.01 -6.58
CA LEU A 219 11.45 9.99 -6.69
C LEU A 219 10.90 11.18 -7.49
N SER A 220 11.07 12.40 -6.98
CA SER A 220 10.71 13.63 -7.70
C SER A 220 11.89 14.60 -7.65
N ALA A 221 11.99 15.44 -8.67
CA ALA A 221 13.06 16.41 -8.76
C ALA A 221 12.57 17.74 -9.34
N SER A 222 13.08 18.83 -8.76
CA SER A 222 12.77 20.18 -9.16
C SER A 222 14.03 21.03 -9.13
N VAL A 223 14.04 22.10 -9.92
CA VAL A 223 15.17 23.01 -10.02
C VAL A 223 14.68 24.41 -9.68
N ALA A 224 15.37 25.07 -8.75
CA ALA A 224 15.08 26.45 -8.35
C ALA A 224 16.36 27.14 -7.90
N ALA A 225 16.52 28.42 -8.24
CA ALA A 225 17.67 29.23 -7.83
C ALA A 225 19.05 28.57 -8.10
N ASN A 226 19.21 27.93 -9.27
CA ASN A 226 20.42 27.21 -9.68
C ASN A 226 20.79 26.00 -8.79
N ALA A 227 19.84 25.46 -8.03
CA ALA A 227 19.98 24.26 -7.22
C ALA A 227 18.97 23.19 -7.64
N LEU A 228 19.38 21.91 -7.53
CA LEU A 228 18.54 20.75 -7.79
C LEU A 228 18.04 20.17 -6.47
N THR A 229 16.73 20.12 -6.28
CA THR A 229 16.10 19.49 -5.12
C THR A 229 15.48 18.17 -5.55
N VAL A 230 15.87 17.09 -4.88
CA VAL A 230 15.35 15.73 -5.09
C VAL A 230 14.65 15.27 -3.83
N ASN A 231 13.40 14.83 -3.98
CA ASN A 231 12.61 14.29 -2.87
C ASN A 231 12.35 12.81 -3.10
N PHE A 232 12.45 12.05 -2.02
CA PHE A 232 12.13 10.64 -1.96
C PHE A 232 11.00 10.42 -0.96
N THR A 233 9.90 9.84 -1.44
CA THR A 233 8.77 9.43 -0.60
C THR A 233 8.67 7.90 -0.61
N PRO A 234 8.86 7.22 0.53
CA PRO A 234 8.71 5.77 0.64
C PRO A 234 7.22 5.40 0.54
N LEU A 235 6.90 4.39 -0.27
CA LEU A 235 5.52 3.91 -0.47
C LEU A 235 5.26 2.54 0.17
N GLY A 236 6.25 1.95 0.85
CA GLY A 236 6.16 0.64 1.51
C GLY A 236 7.40 0.31 2.33
N VAL A 237 7.52 -0.95 2.75
CA VAL A 237 8.69 -1.44 3.50
C VAL A 237 9.91 -1.55 2.57
N MET A 238 11.04 -1.00 3.01
CA MET A 238 12.35 -1.13 2.35
C MET A 238 13.23 -2.09 3.14
N GLN A 239 13.98 -2.95 2.45
CA GLN A 239 14.86 -3.94 3.08
C GLN A 239 16.31 -3.54 2.87
N PHE A 240 16.94 -2.99 3.90
CA PHE A 240 18.35 -2.59 3.81
C PHE A 240 19.27 -3.79 4.01
N PRO A 241 20.40 -3.89 3.28
CA PRO A 241 21.42 -4.87 3.56
C PRO A 241 21.92 -4.76 5.02
N ALA A 242 22.29 -5.89 5.61
CA ALA A 242 22.86 -5.89 6.95
C ALA A 242 24.24 -5.20 6.95
N ALA A 243 24.52 -4.39 7.98
CA ALA A 243 25.77 -3.62 8.08
C ALA A 243 27.05 -4.49 8.11
N SER A 244 26.96 -5.77 8.47
CA SER A 244 28.10 -6.69 8.50
C SER A 244 28.41 -7.33 7.14
N LEU A 245 27.50 -7.25 6.15
CA LEU A 245 27.58 -7.83 4.80
C LEU A 245 27.98 -9.32 4.67
N THR A 246 28.14 -10.04 5.78
CA THR A 246 28.77 -11.38 5.80
C THR A 246 27.83 -12.50 6.25
N SER A 247 26.77 -12.17 7.00
CA SER A 247 25.69 -13.10 7.39
C SER A 247 24.63 -12.33 8.18
N GLY A 248 23.69 -11.69 7.50
CA GLY A 248 22.63 -10.93 8.16
C GLY A 248 21.34 -10.96 7.37
N VAL A 249 20.22 -11.08 8.09
CA VAL A 249 18.89 -10.86 7.53
C VAL A 249 18.79 -9.36 7.17
N PRO A 250 18.30 -9.00 5.97
CA PRO A 250 18.04 -7.60 5.63
C PRO A 250 17.19 -6.93 6.70
N VAL A 251 17.50 -5.67 7.02
CA VAL A 251 16.79 -4.89 8.03
C VAL A 251 15.57 -4.23 7.37
N PRO A 252 14.33 -4.64 7.70
CA PRO A 252 13.15 -3.98 7.18
C PRO A 252 12.95 -2.64 7.89
N LEU A 253 12.65 -1.59 7.12
CA LEU A 253 12.16 -0.30 7.61
C LEU A 253 10.86 0.05 6.88
N SER A 254 9.82 0.39 7.63
CA SER A 254 8.54 0.83 7.09
C SER A 254 8.59 2.26 6.55
N ALA A 255 7.68 2.61 5.64
CA ALA A 255 7.58 3.98 5.11
C ALA A 255 7.41 5.05 6.20
N ALA A 256 6.72 4.72 7.30
CA ALA A 256 6.51 5.62 8.43
C ALA A 256 7.81 5.88 9.23
N GLU A 257 8.66 4.86 9.37
CA GLU A 257 9.95 4.98 10.07
C GLU A 257 10.96 5.79 9.25
N ILE A 258 10.92 5.67 7.92
CA ILE A 258 11.84 6.38 7.01
C ILE A 258 11.42 7.86 6.87
N GLY A 259 10.13 8.12 6.73
CA GLY A 259 9.61 9.46 6.44
C GLY A 259 9.98 9.97 5.04
N ASN A 260 9.55 11.20 4.71
CA ASN A 260 9.94 11.85 3.47
C ASN A 260 11.37 12.39 3.59
N LEU A 261 12.20 12.10 2.59
CA LEU A 261 13.59 12.54 2.54
C LEU A 261 13.78 13.54 1.41
N SER A 262 14.68 14.50 1.61
CA SER A 262 15.02 15.52 0.62
C SER A 262 16.53 15.72 0.57
N LEU A 263 17.05 15.95 -0.61
CA LEU A 263 18.43 16.30 -0.89
C LEU A 263 18.45 17.52 -1.80
N VAL A 264 19.17 18.56 -1.39
CA VAL A 264 19.42 19.74 -2.23
C VAL A 264 20.87 19.69 -2.69
N VAL A 265 21.06 19.62 -3.99
CA VAL A 265 22.35 19.84 -4.65
C VAL A 265 22.49 21.34 -4.88
N PRO A 266 23.35 22.04 -4.12
CA PRO A 266 23.43 23.49 -4.18
C PRO A 266 24.09 23.98 -5.46
N SER A 267 23.87 25.24 -5.81
CA SER A 267 24.63 25.90 -6.86
C SER A 267 26.15 25.82 -6.58
N GLY A 268 26.94 25.51 -7.61
CA GLY A 268 28.38 25.27 -7.53
C GLY A 268 28.76 23.80 -7.40
N ALA A 269 27.87 22.92 -6.91
CA ALA A 269 28.12 21.49 -6.82
C ALA A 269 28.04 20.83 -8.20
N THR A 270 29.18 20.60 -8.84
CA THR A 270 29.20 19.99 -10.18
C THR A 270 28.98 18.49 -10.17
N LEU A 271 29.23 17.81 -9.04
CA LEU A 271 29.26 16.34 -8.94
C LEU A 271 30.16 15.69 -10.01
N GLY A 272 31.18 16.41 -10.48
CA GLY A 272 32.06 15.99 -11.56
C GLY A 272 31.42 15.96 -12.95
N ALA A 273 30.28 16.64 -13.15
CA ALA A 273 29.71 16.88 -14.46
C ALA A 273 30.53 17.90 -15.26
N THR A 274 30.46 17.80 -16.59
CA THR A 274 31.12 18.70 -17.54
C THR A 274 30.08 19.55 -18.26
N SER A 275 30.33 20.85 -18.38
CA SER A 275 29.43 21.80 -19.06
C SER A 275 29.09 21.33 -20.49
N GLY A 276 27.81 21.37 -20.84
CA GLY A 276 27.29 20.99 -22.15
C GLY A 276 27.22 19.48 -22.40
N GLN A 277 27.63 18.64 -21.43
CA GLN A 277 27.59 17.18 -21.54
C GLN A 277 26.50 16.58 -20.65
N SER A 278 25.97 15.43 -21.07
CA SER A 278 25.03 14.68 -20.26
C SER A 278 25.73 14.02 -19.08
N ALA A 279 25.20 14.20 -17.88
CA ALA A 279 25.62 13.49 -16.67
C ALA A 279 24.48 12.61 -16.15
N THR A 280 24.83 11.44 -15.63
CA THR A 280 23.87 10.54 -14.98
C THR A 280 24.14 10.54 -13.49
N LEU A 281 23.16 10.99 -12.72
CA LEU A 281 23.19 10.99 -11.26
C LEU A 281 22.46 9.75 -10.76
N VAL A 282 23.04 9.05 -9.79
CA VAL A 282 22.42 7.91 -9.10
C VAL A 282 22.05 8.34 -7.70
N PHE A 283 20.84 8.00 -7.27
CA PHE A 283 20.33 8.28 -5.95
C PHE A 283 20.28 7.02 -5.11
N LEU A 284 20.73 7.15 -3.86
CA LEU A 284 20.86 6.06 -2.93
C LEU A 284 20.30 6.48 -1.57
N LEU A 285 19.84 5.52 -0.78
CA LEU A 285 19.54 5.71 0.63
C LEU A 285 20.63 5.03 1.45
N ALA A 286 21.37 5.81 2.23
CA ALA A 286 22.31 5.27 3.20
C ALA A 286 21.58 4.95 4.51
N TYR A 287 21.73 3.73 5.02
CA TYR A 287 21.20 3.34 6.32
C TYR A 287 22.10 3.91 7.43
N ASN A 288 21.62 4.97 8.09
CA ASN A 288 22.36 5.65 9.16
C ASN A 288 21.77 5.28 10.53
N GLY A 289 21.94 4.01 10.93
CA GLY A 289 21.49 3.54 12.24
C GLY A 289 19.97 3.54 12.43
N GLY A 290 19.21 3.24 11.37
CA GLY A 290 17.74 3.24 11.38
C GLY A 290 17.09 4.52 10.86
N ILE A 291 17.88 5.57 10.59
CA ILE A 291 17.41 6.84 10.02
C ILE A 291 18.03 7.00 8.62
N PRO A 292 17.38 6.55 7.54
CA PRO A 292 17.99 6.63 6.22
C PRO A 292 18.22 8.07 5.75
N VAL A 293 19.30 8.29 5.01
CA VAL A 293 19.66 9.59 4.44
C VAL A 293 19.74 9.47 2.92
N LEU A 294 19.12 10.43 2.22
CA LEU A 294 19.19 10.50 0.76
C LEU A 294 20.57 10.98 0.31
N CYS A 295 21.15 10.24 -0.63
CA CYS A 295 22.48 10.44 -1.19
C CYS A 295 22.42 10.52 -2.71
N VAL A 296 23.42 11.18 -3.30
CA VAL A 296 23.63 11.28 -4.74
C VAL A 296 25.09 11.02 -5.09
N THR A 297 25.33 10.43 -6.24
CA THR A 297 26.65 10.39 -6.88
C THR A 297 26.52 10.50 -8.38
N ASN A 298 27.59 10.88 -9.05
CA ASN A 298 27.66 10.81 -10.50
C ASN A 298 28.16 9.43 -10.93
N LEU A 299 27.45 8.83 -11.88
CA LEU A 299 27.76 7.55 -12.49
C LEU A 299 29.18 7.50 -13.07
N ALA A 300 29.66 8.63 -13.61
CA ALA A 300 31.00 8.77 -14.19
C ALA A 300 32.14 8.58 -13.17
N GLY A 301 31.83 8.61 -11.86
CA GLY A 301 32.79 8.35 -10.80
C GLY A 301 33.29 6.92 -10.74
N GLY A 302 32.52 5.99 -11.30
CA GLY A 302 32.85 4.59 -11.41
C GLY A 302 32.78 3.76 -10.13
N LEU A 303 32.05 4.28 -9.15
CA LEU A 303 31.72 3.57 -7.92
C LEU A 303 30.96 2.27 -8.21
N VAL A 304 31.23 1.24 -7.41
CA VAL A 304 30.47 -0.02 -7.41
C VAL A 304 29.21 0.22 -6.59
N LEU A 305 28.04 0.21 -7.27
CA LEU A 305 26.72 0.52 -6.71
C LEU A 305 25.77 -0.69 -6.77
N ASP A 306 26.29 -1.88 -6.49
CA ASP A 306 25.56 -3.16 -6.57
C ASP A 306 24.97 -3.61 -5.23
N GLU A 307 24.99 -2.73 -4.21
CA GLU A 307 24.48 -2.97 -2.85
C GLU A 307 25.25 -4.07 -2.08
N THR A 308 26.41 -4.51 -2.59
CA THR A 308 27.26 -5.53 -1.94
C THR A 308 28.39 -4.94 -1.09
N ASN A 309 28.57 -3.63 -1.12
CA ASN A 309 29.60 -2.89 -0.38
C ASN A 309 28.99 -1.89 0.61
N LEU A 310 29.84 -1.32 1.47
CA LEU A 310 29.47 -0.23 2.38
C LEU A 310 29.96 1.10 1.81
N ILE A 311 29.25 2.18 2.15
CA ILE A 311 29.57 3.53 1.71
C ILE A 311 29.85 4.46 2.89
N SER A 312 30.68 5.47 2.66
CA SER A 312 30.99 6.54 3.62
C SER A 312 30.76 7.90 2.95
N PRO A 313 29.50 8.36 2.84
CA PRO A 313 29.16 9.58 2.13
C PRO A 313 29.72 10.84 2.79
N THR A 314 29.95 11.88 1.99
CA THR A 314 30.31 13.22 2.46
C THR A 314 29.09 14.14 2.37
N THR A 315 28.81 14.95 3.39
CA THR A 315 27.68 15.90 3.31
C THR A 315 27.84 16.85 2.13
N ILE A 316 26.78 17.02 1.35
CA ILE A 316 26.80 17.83 0.14
C ILE A 316 27.04 19.32 0.44
N SER A 317 27.82 19.98 -0.41
CA SER A 317 28.09 21.42 -0.33
C SER A 317 28.38 21.96 -1.74
N ALA A 318 28.51 23.28 -1.88
CA ALA A 318 28.91 23.89 -3.15
C ALA A 318 30.29 23.40 -3.66
N GLY A 319 31.12 22.83 -2.78
CA GLY A 319 32.42 22.22 -3.14
C GLY A 319 32.33 20.76 -3.61
N ALA A 320 31.13 20.19 -3.76
CA ALA A 320 30.93 18.82 -4.21
C ALA A 320 31.20 18.67 -5.72
N THR A 321 32.48 18.58 -6.10
CA THR A 321 32.93 18.61 -7.50
C THR A 321 33.47 17.28 -8.04
N SER A 322 33.53 16.23 -7.22
CA SER A 322 34.07 14.93 -7.63
C SER A 322 32.97 14.00 -8.11
N ALA A 323 33.18 13.32 -9.23
CA ALA A 323 32.27 12.27 -9.68
C ALA A 323 32.38 11.00 -8.82
N GLY A 324 33.54 10.73 -8.22
CA GLY A 324 33.86 9.51 -7.48
C GLY A 324 33.52 9.55 -5.98
N VAL A 325 32.73 10.53 -5.54
CA VAL A 325 32.33 10.69 -4.14
C VAL A 325 30.81 10.63 -4.04
N ILE A 326 30.31 9.86 -3.08
CA ILE A 326 28.89 9.86 -2.73
C ILE A 326 28.63 11.02 -1.79
N TYR A 327 27.68 11.88 -2.14
CA TYR A 327 27.29 13.03 -1.33
C TYR A 327 25.94 12.80 -0.66
N SER A 328 25.78 13.17 0.60
CA SER A 328 24.57 12.95 1.40
C SER A 328 23.90 14.27 1.82
N ALA A 329 22.59 14.22 2.08
CA ALA A 329 21.82 15.39 2.54
C ALA A 329 22.21 15.84 3.96
N SER A 330 22.63 14.89 4.79
CA SER A 330 23.10 15.11 6.16
C SER A 330 24.25 14.16 6.48
N ALA A 331 24.85 14.30 7.66
CA ALA A 331 25.93 13.41 8.11
C ALA A 331 25.45 11.94 8.13
N VAL A 332 26.28 11.05 7.57
CA VAL A 332 26.06 9.60 7.54
C VAL A 332 27.27 8.92 8.20
N SER A 333 27.02 7.89 8.99
CA SER A 333 28.07 7.10 9.62
C SER A 333 28.96 6.43 8.56
N ALA A 334 30.25 6.28 8.86
CA ALA A 334 31.14 5.55 7.97
C ALA A 334 30.74 4.07 7.88
N ASN A 335 30.95 3.47 6.71
CA ASN A 335 30.62 2.08 6.43
C ASN A 335 29.11 1.76 6.59
N SER A 336 28.25 2.66 6.12
CA SER A 336 26.81 2.44 6.10
C SER A 336 26.39 1.53 4.92
N PRO A 337 25.49 0.56 5.12
CA PRO A 337 24.84 -0.13 4.01
C PRO A 337 23.87 0.81 3.30
N TYR A 338 23.52 0.49 2.06
CA TYR A 338 22.69 1.37 1.24
C TYR A 338 21.77 0.61 0.30
N LEU A 339 20.80 1.33 -0.25
CA LEU A 339 19.93 0.90 -1.34
C LEU A 339 19.98 1.91 -2.48
N VAL A 340 19.98 1.44 -3.72
CA VAL A 340 19.81 2.31 -4.88
C VAL A 340 18.31 2.58 -5.07
N VAL A 341 17.93 3.85 -5.20
CA VAL A 341 16.51 4.25 -5.29
C VAL A 341 16.12 4.89 -6.62
N GLY A 342 17.11 5.27 -7.43
CA GLY A 342 16.85 5.68 -8.79
C GLY A 342 18.05 6.31 -9.46
N MET A 343 17.83 6.81 -10.67
CA MET A 343 18.78 7.61 -11.39
C MET A 343 18.09 8.76 -12.13
N MET A 344 18.87 9.77 -12.45
CA MET A 344 18.46 10.91 -13.24
C MET A 344 19.53 11.24 -14.26
N GLN A 345 19.11 11.57 -15.46
CA GLN A 345 19.98 12.16 -16.46
C GLN A 345 19.73 13.66 -16.50
N ILE A 346 20.82 14.42 -16.48
CA ILE A 346 20.82 15.89 -16.56
C ILE A 346 21.80 16.35 -17.63
N THR A 347 21.57 17.53 -18.18
CA THR A 347 22.53 18.21 -19.06
C THR A 347 22.54 19.68 -18.68
N GLU A 348 23.67 20.14 -18.17
CA GLU A 348 23.80 21.52 -17.70
C GLU A 348 24.59 22.33 -18.72
N ALA A 349 24.10 23.52 -19.07
CA ALA A 349 24.84 24.43 -19.94
C ALA A 349 26.17 24.85 -19.28
N THR A 350 26.16 25.05 -17.96
CA THR A 350 27.34 25.27 -17.12
C THR A 350 27.25 24.32 -15.93
N ALA A 351 28.26 23.45 -15.74
CA ALA A 351 28.24 22.49 -14.64
C ALA A 351 28.16 23.17 -13.27
N GLY A 352 27.32 22.63 -12.38
CA GLY A 352 27.02 23.19 -11.07
C GLY A 352 25.98 24.32 -11.12
N VAL A 353 25.41 24.62 -12.28
CA VAL A 353 24.34 25.61 -12.46
C VAL A 353 23.10 24.88 -12.98
N TYR A 354 22.31 24.39 -12.03
CA TYR A 354 21.06 23.68 -12.29
C TYR A 354 20.01 24.67 -12.78
N ALA A 355 19.97 24.95 -14.09
CA ALA A 355 19.06 25.93 -14.70
C ALA A 355 17.87 25.28 -15.44
N THR A 356 18.08 24.06 -15.96
CA THR A 356 17.08 23.30 -16.71
C THR A 356 16.70 22.06 -15.93
N GLY A 357 15.42 21.68 -15.97
CA GLY A 357 14.95 20.44 -15.36
C GLY A 357 15.65 19.20 -15.93
N HIS A 358 15.53 18.08 -15.21
CA HIS A 358 16.08 16.80 -15.62
C HIS A 358 15.50 16.31 -16.96
N THR A 359 16.33 15.66 -17.77
CA THR A 359 15.89 15.11 -19.07
C THR A 359 15.24 13.74 -18.91
N LEU A 360 15.60 13.01 -17.86
CA LEU A 360 15.07 11.69 -17.56
C LEU A 360 15.17 11.42 -16.05
N LEU A 361 14.07 11.02 -15.43
CA LEU A 361 14.05 10.55 -14.04
C LEU A 361 13.49 9.13 -14.02
N ARG A 362 14.25 8.19 -13.46
CA ARG A 362 13.88 6.76 -13.40
C ARG A 362 13.99 6.27 -11.95
N PRO A 363 12.87 5.97 -11.26
CA PRO A 363 12.91 5.27 -9.98
C PRO A 363 13.42 3.82 -10.18
N THR A 364 13.93 3.17 -9.13
CA THR A 364 14.42 1.79 -9.27
C THR A 364 13.31 0.82 -9.65
N GLY A 365 13.38 0.37 -10.91
CA GLY A 365 12.58 -0.71 -11.47
C GLY A 365 13.44 -1.51 -12.45
N GLY A 366 14.21 -2.47 -11.94
CA GLY A 366 14.91 -3.54 -12.69
C GLY A 366 15.96 -3.15 -13.75
N GLN A 367 15.99 -1.90 -14.21
CA GLN A 367 16.85 -1.43 -15.31
C GLN A 367 18.04 -0.60 -14.83
N VAL A 368 18.08 -0.20 -13.56
CA VAL A 368 19.27 0.45 -12.98
C VAL A 368 20.45 -0.52 -12.96
N LEU A 369 20.21 -1.79 -12.60
CA LEU A 369 21.22 -2.86 -12.69
C LEU A 369 21.67 -3.14 -14.13
N ALA A 370 20.81 -2.93 -15.14
CA ALA A 370 21.18 -3.10 -16.55
C ALA A 370 22.10 -1.98 -17.06
N ALA A 371 21.93 -0.75 -16.55
CA ALA A 371 22.84 0.37 -16.85
C ALA A 371 24.17 0.27 -16.06
N LEU A 372 24.14 -0.28 -14.84
CA LEU A 372 25.33 -0.52 -14.00
C LEU A 372 26.15 -1.75 -14.42
N SER A 373 25.59 -2.64 -15.24
CA SER A 373 26.26 -3.86 -15.75
C SER A 373 26.80 -3.73 -17.18
N SER A 374 26.82 -2.52 -17.74
CA SER A 374 27.38 -2.29 -19.08
C SER A 374 28.91 -2.44 -19.11
N PHE A 375 29.44 -2.80 -20.29
CA PHE A 375 30.88 -2.95 -20.51
C PHE A 375 31.68 -1.72 -20.03
N GLY A 376 32.71 -1.93 -19.21
CA GLY A 376 33.58 -0.85 -18.72
C GLY A 376 32.88 0.16 -17.79
N TYR A 377 31.70 -0.18 -17.23
CA TYR A 377 30.95 0.70 -16.33
C TYR A 377 31.85 1.22 -15.20
N GLY A 378 32.11 2.53 -15.21
CA GLY A 378 32.94 3.17 -14.19
C GLY A 378 34.45 2.95 -14.29
N ALA A 379 34.93 2.21 -15.29
CA ALA A 379 36.34 1.94 -15.45
C ALA A 379 37.07 3.16 -16.05
N LYS A 380 38.32 3.38 -15.65
CA LYS A 380 39.20 4.45 -16.15
C LYS A 380 40.41 3.86 -16.83
N TRP A 381 40.88 4.53 -17.88
CA TRP A 381 42.17 4.21 -18.47
C TRP A 381 43.30 4.62 -17.53
N GLN A 382 44.14 3.67 -17.18
CA GLN A 382 45.34 3.88 -16.37
C GLN A 382 46.57 3.43 -17.15
N SER A 383 47.63 4.24 -17.11
CA SER A 383 48.92 3.87 -17.67
C SER A 383 49.65 2.94 -16.71
N PHE A 384 50.17 1.85 -17.27
CA PHE A 384 51.02 0.88 -16.59
C PHE A 384 52.42 0.79 -17.21
N LEU A 385 52.81 1.81 -17.98
CA LEU A 385 54.13 1.92 -18.58
C LEU A 385 55.23 1.76 -17.50
N GLY A 386 56.18 0.86 -17.75
CA GLY A 386 57.27 0.53 -16.81
C GLY A 386 56.93 -0.46 -15.70
N SER A 387 55.64 -0.79 -15.49
CA SER A 387 55.17 -1.78 -14.50
C SER A 387 54.70 -3.10 -15.12
N ARG A 388 54.67 -3.16 -16.45
CA ARG A 388 54.23 -4.30 -17.26
C ARG A 388 55.28 -4.65 -18.31
N GLY A 389 55.31 -5.90 -18.75
CA GLY A 389 56.29 -6.42 -19.71
C GLY A 389 55.76 -7.63 -20.49
N PHE A 390 56.45 -7.96 -21.57
CA PHE A 390 56.10 -9.11 -22.41
C PHE A 390 56.35 -10.44 -21.68
N GLY A 391 55.58 -11.47 -22.06
CA GLY A 391 55.69 -12.84 -21.53
C GLY A 391 55.28 -13.00 -20.06
N THR A 392 54.93 -11.90 -19.38
CA THR A 392 54.47 -11.93 -17.99
C THR A 392 52.95 -12.09 -17.93
N THR A 393 52.47 -12.95 -17.04
CA THR A 393 51.04 -13.17 -16.80
C THR A 393 50.50 -12.16 -15.81
N TYR A 394 49.45 -11.46 -16.21
CA TYR A 394 48.71 -10.51 -15.38
C TYR A 394 47.28 -11.01 -15.15
N TYR A 395 46.69 -10.67 -14.01
CA TYR A 395 45.37 -11.17 -13.62
C TYR A 395 44.35 -10.04 -13.61
N ASN A 396 43.21 -10.25 -14.28
CA ASN A 396 42.05 -9.40 -14.09
C ASN A 396 41.24 -9.90 -12.88
N ILE A 397 41.70 -9.53 -11.69
CA ILE A 397 41.01 -9.85 -10.42
C ILE A 397 39.81 -8.95 -10.14
N SER A 398 39.49 -8.01 -11.03
CA SER A 398 38.34 -7.12 -10.85
C SER A 398 37.04 -7.85 -11.20
N ALA A 399 35.93 -7.37 -10.64
CA ALA A 399 34.59 -7.84 -10.99
C ALA A 399 34.13 -7.39 -12.41
N LYS A 400 34.98 -6.62 -13.13
CA LYS A 400 34.67 -6.01 -14.42
C LYS A 400 35.61 -6.55 -15.50
N GLY A 401 35.14 -6.50 -16.74
CA GLY A 401 35.99 -6.82 -17.88
C GLY A 401 37.03 -5.73 -18.12
N ARG A 402 38.26 -6.12 -18.45
CA ARG A 402 39.41 -5.22 -18.62
C ARG A 402 39.76 -5.11 -20.11
N MET A 403 39.87 -3.90 -20.63
CA MET A 403 40.52 -3.68 -21.92
C MET A 403 42.00 -3.42 -21.70
N VAL A 404 42.85 -4.11 -22.44
CA VAL A 404 44.30 -3.94 -22.43
C VAL A 404 44.69 -3.34 -23.76
N PHE A 405 45.46 -2.26 -23.73
CA PHE A 405 46.05 -1.63 -24.90
C PHE A 405 47.57 -1.56 -24.71
N VAL A 406 48.32 -2.08 -25.67
CA VAL A 406 49.77 -2.03 -25.67
C VAL A 406 50.25 -1.47 -26.99
N GLU A 407 51.14 -0.50 -26.91
CA GLU A 407 51.81 0.10 -28.05
C GLU A 407 53.32 -0.12 -27.93
N VAL A 408 53.96 -0.45 -29.04
CA VAL A 408 55.38 -0.77 -29.10
C VAL A 408 56.05 0.03 -30.20
N THR A 409 57.32 0.37 -30.00
CA THR A 409 58.21 0.93 -31.02
C THR A 409 59.21 -0.12 -31.46
N ASN A 410 59.32 -0.30 -32.77
CA ASN A 410 60.16 -1.32 -33.39
C ASN A 410 61.04 -0.74 -34.50
N SER A 411 62.14 -1.46 -34.78
CA SER A 411 63.06 -1.19 -35.91
C SER A 411 63.18 -2.38 -36.87
N VAL A 412 62.40 -3.43 -36.61
CA VAL A 412 62.26 -4.65 -37.41
C VAL A 412 60.78 -5.07 -37.37
N PRO A 413 60.30 -5.90 -38.31
CA PRO A 413 58.95 -6.44 -38.25
C PRO A 413 58.62 -7.06 -36.89
N VAL A 414 57.41 -6.80 -36.38
CA VAL A 414 56.95 -7.27 -35.07
C VAL A 414 55.48 -7.66 -35.11
N ASP A 415 55.18 -8.77 -34.45
CA ASP A 415 53.83 -9.20 -34.09
C ASP A 415 53.66 -9.03 -32.58
N VAL A 416 52.59 -8.37 -32.15
CA VAL A 416 52.19 -8.23 -30.74
C VAL A 416 50.85 -8.93 -30.56
N THR A 417 50.80 -9.90 -29.66
CA THR A 417 49.60 -10.70 -29.39
C THR A 417 49.22 -10.60 -27.92
N ILE A 418 47.95 -10.32 -27.66
CA ILE A 418 47.35 -10.37 -26.34
C ILE A 418 46.56 -11.67 -26.23
N ASN A 419 46.96 -12.54 -25.31
CA ASN A 419 46.28 -13.80 -25.03
C ASN A 419 45.58 -13.70 -23.68
N ALA A 420 44.28 -13.99 -23.65
CA ALA A 420 43.52 -14.14 -22.41
C ALA A 420 43.38 -15.64 -22.06
N TYR A 421 43.36 -15.95 -20.77
CA TYR A 421 43.32 -17.31 -20.25
C TYR A 421 42.12 -17.44 -19.30
N PRO A 422 41.16 -18.34 -19.59
CA PRO A 422 40.15 -18.72 -18.63
C PRO A 422 40.80 -19.44 -17.44
N PRO A 423 40.19 -19.40 -16.24
CA PRO A 423 40.62 -20.22 -15.12
C PRO A 423 40.71 -21.70 -15.51
N GLY A 424 41.92 -22.28 -15.47
CA GLY A 424 42.17 -23.67 -15.86
C GLY A 424 42.08 -23.97 -17.36
N GLY A 425 41.95 -22.96 -18.21
CA GLY A 425 41.80 -23.10 -19.66
C GLY A 425 43.06 -22.75 -20.47
N SER A 426 42.98 -23.00 -21.78
CA SER A 426 44.05 -22.66 -22.73
C SER A 426 43.98 -21.20 -23.20
N ALA A 427 45.08 -20.69 -23.77
CA ALA A 427 45.18 -19.33 -24.30
C ALA A 427 44.16 -19.05 -25.42
N ILE A 428 43.48 -17.92 -25.33
CA ILE A 428 42.60 -17.38 -26.38
C ILE A 428 43.18 -16.05 -26.86
N PRO A 429 43.57 -15.90 -28.14
CA PRO A 429 44.05 -14.63 -28.66
C PRO A 429 42.90 -13.62 -28.73
N VAL A 430 43.01 -12.52 -28.00
CA VAL A 430 41.98 -11.47 -27.87
C VAL A 430 42.40 -10.13 -28.46
N GLY A 431 43.68 -10.00 -28.85
CA GLY A 431 44.22 -8.81 -29.51
C GLY A 431 45.44 -9.16 -30.33
N TYR A 432 45.60 -8.51 -31.48
CA TYR A 432 46.72 -8.72 -32.40
C TYR A 432 47.08 -7.42 -33.10
N GLY A 433 48.37 -7.12 -33.15
CA GLY A 433 48.96 -6.01 -33.90
C GLY A 433 50.17 -6.52 -34.68
N ARG A 434 50.31 -6.09 -35.93
CA ARG A 434 51.46 -6.44 -36.78
C ARG A 434 51.97 -5.19 -37.45
N ASP A 435 53.29 -5.05 -37.45
CA ASP A 435 54.01 -4.16 -38.35
C ASP A 435 55.05 -4.96 -39.11
N ASN A 436 55.06 -4.76 -40.42
CA ASN A 436 55.90 -5.48 -41.37
C ASN A 436 56.98 -4.59 -41.98
N THR A 437 57.15 -3.37 -41.46
CA THR A 437 58.14 -2.42 -41.96
C THR A 437 59.53 -2.69 -41.39
N THR A 438 60.55 -2.38 -42.18
CA THR A 438 61.97 -2.52 -41.84
C THR A 438 62.63 -1.17 -41.52
N THR A 439 61.82 -0.11 -41.37
CA THR A 439 62.29 1.26 -41.13
C THR A 439 62.19 1.58 -39.64
N GLY A 440 63.28 2.08 -39.03
CA GLY A 440 63.33 2.37 -37.61
C GLY A 440 62.32 3.42 -37.15
N GLY A 441 61.64 3.16 -36.02
CA GLY A 441 60.81 4.15 -35.32
C GLY A 441 59.31 4.08 -35.59
N GLN A 442 58.80 2.98 -36.15
CA GLN A 442 57.36 2.77 -36.36
C GLN A 442 56.68 2.31 -35.05
N GLN A 443 55.39 2.63 -34.91
CA GLN A 443 54.58 2.28 -33.75
C GLN A 443 53.50 1.26 -34.13
N THR A 444 53.39 0.18 -33.34
CA THR A 444 52.37 -0.87 -33.51
C THR A 444 51.58 -1.04 -32.23
N GLY A 445 50.25 -1.08 -32.35
CA GLY A 445 49.35 -1.29 -31.21
C GLY A 445 48.60 -2.62 -31.27
N ALA A 446 48.32 -3.21 -30.12
CA ALA A 446 47.37 -4.30 -29.95
C ALA A 446 46.38 -3.94 -28.82
N ALA A 447 45.10 -4.20 -29.05
CA ALA A 447 44.04 -4.02 -28.06
C ALA A 447 43.28 -5.33 -27.88
N GLY A 448 42.93 -5.69 -26.65
CA GLY A 448 42.20 -6.92 -26.36
C GLY A 448 41.38 -6.85 -25.08
N PHE A 449 40.32 -7.66 -25.03
CA PHE A 449 39.44 -7.77 -23.87
C PHE A 449 39.80 -8.98 -23.00
N VAL A 450 39.87 -8.74 -21.69
CA VAL A 450 40.12 -9.77 -20.67
C VAL A 450 38.92 -9.84 -19.73
N PRO A 451 38.14 -10.94 -19.74
CA PRO A 451 36.98 -11.07 -18.86
C PRO A 451 37.34 -11.00 -17.35
N PRO A 452 36.37 -10.73 -16.47
CA PRO A 452 36.57 -10.82 -15.01
C PRO A 452 37.07 -12.21 -14.60
N GLY A 453 38.05 -12.27 -13.70
CA GLY A 453 38.62 -13.52 -13.19
C GLY A 453 39.57 -14.24 -14.14
N TRP A 454 39.78 -13.73 -15.36
CA TRP A 454 40.71 -14.29 -16.33
C TRP A 454 42.10 -13.69 -16.15
N SER A 455 43.13 -14.39 -16.60
CA SER A 455 44.48 -13.83 -16.73
C SER A 455 44.80 -13.50 -18.18
N TYR A 456 45.87 -12.76 -18.42
CA TYR A 456 46.32 -12.44 -19.77
C TYR A 456 47.84 -12.30 -19.83
N THR A 457 48.40 -12.53 -21.02
CA THR A 457 49.80 -12.27 -21.36
C THR A 457 49.85 -11.42 -22.62
N VAL A 458 50.86 -10.56 -22.72
CA VAL A 458 51.19 -9.86 -23.96
C VAL A 458 52.51 -10.41 -24.46
N ASN A 459 52.57 -10.84 -25.70
CA ASN A 459 53.74 -11.47 -26.30
C ASN A 459 54.15 -10.70 -27.55
N SER A 460 55.45 -10.65 -27.83
CA SER A 460 56.02 -10.07 -29.04
C SER A 460 56.85 -11.11 -29.80
N SER A 461 56.81 -11.09 -31.14
CA SER A 461 57.65 -11.97 -31.98
C SER A 461 59.11 -11.51 -32.10
N SER A 462 59.40 -10.28 -31.69
CA SER A 462 60.74 -9.68 -31.60
C SER A 462 60.90 -8.97 -30.25
N SER A 463 61.96 -8.16 -30.08
CA SER A 463 62.23 -7.40 -28.85
C SER A 463 61.97 -5.90 -29.03
N PRO A 464 60.72 -5.46 -29.25
CA PRO A 464 60.40 -4.04 -29.38
C PRO A 464 60.46 -3.33 -28.02
N THR A 465 60.52 -2.00 -28.03
CA THR A 465 60.38 -1.20 -26.81
C THR A 465 58.91 -0.90 -26.57
N ILE A 466 58.41 -1.07 -25.35
CA ILE A 466 57.03 -0.70 -25.01
C ILE A 466 56.94 0.83 -24.97
N ALA A 467 56.13 1.41 -25.85
CA ALA A 467 55.89 2.84 -25.94
C ALA A 467 54.71 3.26 -25.05
N ALA A 468 53.68 2.43 -24.96
CA ALA A 468 52.56 2.63 -24.05
C ALA A 468 51.99 1.30 -23.57
N TRP A 469 51.51 1.29 -22.33
CA TRP A 469 50.68 0.21 -21.81
C TRP A 469 49.56 0.85 -21.01
N SER A 470 48.32 0.67 -21.45
CA SER A 470 47.14 1.21 -20.78
C SER A 470 46.13 0.10 -20.53
N GLU A 471 45.50 0.13 -19.36
CA GLU A 471 44.43 -0.79 -19.01
C GLU A 471 43.19 0.00 -18.58
N LEU A 472 42.01 -0.44 -19.01
CA LEU A 472 40.73 0.06 -18.55
C LEU A 472 40.33 -0.69 -17.28
N GLN A 473 40.44 -0.04 -16.11
CA GLN A 473 40.18 -0.62 -14.78
C GLN A 473 39.06 0.07 -14.02
#